data_AF-A0A379PLJ7-F1
#
_entry.id   AF-A0A379PLJ7-F1
#
_cell.length_a   1.000
_cell.length_b   1.000
_cell.length_c   1.000
_cell.angle_alpha   90.00
_cell.angle_beta   90.00
_cell.angle_gamma   90.00
#
_symmetry.space_group_name_H-M   'P 1'
#
loop_
_entity.id
_entity.type
_entity.pdbx_description
1 polymer ?
#
loop_
_entity_poly.entity_id
_entity_poly.type
_entity_poly.pdbx_seq_one_letter_code
_entity_poly.pdbx_strand_id
1 'polypeptide(L)' 'MSEVPPSNPPDDSHALSPAQPEEVTEALAYALRYDERGRPRPHGGEMIAGLAARHLTQHLQRTGFVLMKRRPGRPHRAG' A
#
# COMPACT_ATOMS: atom_id res chain seq x y z
N MET A 1 17.19 -43.92 10.06
CA MET A 1 16.38 -43.12 9.10
C MET A 1 15.52 -42.19 9.93
N SER A 2 15.97 -40.97 10.15
CA SER A 2 15.18 -39.93 10.84
C SER A 2 14.65 -38.99 9.78
N GLU A 3 13.34 -39.02 9.58
CA GLU A 3 12.62 -38.19 8.63
C GLU A 3 12.55 -36.76 9.19
N VAL A 4 13.24 -35.83 8.53
CA VAL A 4 13.15 -34.40 8.82
C VAL A 4 11.78 -33.93 8.29
N PRO A 5 10.91 -33.32 9.11
CA PRO A 5 9.61 -32.87 8.63
C PRO A 5 9.80 -31.77 7.56
N PRO A 6 8.91 -31.66 6.56
CA PRO A 6 9.04 -30.65 5.53
C PRO A 6 8.96 -29.26 6.16
N SER A 7 10.03 -28.48 6.02
CA SER A 7 10.04 -27.05 6.32
C SER A 7 8.86 -26.39 5.60
N ASN A 8 8.01 -25.72 6.38
CA ASN A 8 6.92 -24.88 5.90
C ASN A 8 7.41 -23.98 4.75
N PRO A 9 6.58 -23.70 3.71
CA PRO A 9 6.96 -22.76 2.66
C PRO A 9 7.32 -21.39 3.27
N PRO A 10 8.24 -20.63 2.65
CA PRO A 10 8.63 -19.32 3.15
C PRO A 10 7.39 -18.44 3.23
N ASP A 11 7.13 -17.98 4.45
CA ASP A 11 6.01 -17.12 4.79
C ASP A 11 6.13 -15.79 4.04
N ASP A 12 5.49 -15.67 2.87
CA ASP A 12 5.35 -14.43 2.09
C ASP A 12 4.68 -13.29 2.90
N SER A 13 4.21 -13.60 4.11
CA SER A 13 3.65 -12.68 5.10
C SER A 13 4.67 -11.71 5.72
N HIS A 14 5.98 -11.91 5.56
CA HIS A 14 6.96 -11.24 6.42
C HIS A 14 7.63 -9.99 5.88
N ALA A 15 7.42 -9.59 4.63
CA ALA A 15 8.05 -8.39 4.09
C ALA A 15 7.13 -7.16 4.18
N LEU A 16 6.62 -6.84 5.36
CA LEU A 16 5.96 -5.55 5.61
C LEU A 16 7.03 -4.50 5.92
N SER A 17 6.91 -3.33 5.30
CA SER A 17 7.74 -2.15 5.61
C SER A 17 6.87 -0.94 5.90
N PRO A 18 7.26 -0.05 6.82
CA PRO A 18 6.57 1.22 7.02
C PRO A 18 6.43 1.97 5.68
N ALA A 19 5.21 2.38 5.35
CA ALA A 19 4.92 3.17 4.17
C ALA A 19 5.43 4.59 4.37
N GLN A 20 6.05 5.16 3.34
CA GLN A 20 6.44 6.57 3.39
C GLN A 20 5.21 7.47 3.24
N PRO A 21 5.19 8.65 3.88
CA PRO A 21 4.05 9.57 3.81
C PRO A 21 3.67 9.97 2.38
N GLU A 22 4.67 10.09 1.51
CA GLU A 22 4.49 10.43 0.09
C GLU A 22 3.75 9.31 -0.64
N GLU A 23 4.11 8.05 -0.39
CA GLU A 23 3.46 6.88 -0.99
C GLU A 23 1.99 6.78 -0.54
N VAL A 24 1.72 7.05 0.74
CA VAL A 24 0.36 7.08 1.29
C VAL A 24 -0.47 8.18 0.63
N THR A 25 0.13 9.36 0.46
CA THR A 25 -0.53 10.51 -0.17
C THR A 25 -0.87 10.21 -1.63
N GLU A 26 0.05 9.61 -2.38
CA GLU A 26 -0.20 9.21 -3.77
C GLU A 26 -1.32 8.18 -3.88
N ALA A 27 -1.30 7.15 -3.03
CA ALA A 27 -2.33 6.12 -2.99
C ALA A 27 -3.72 6.70 -2.66
N LEU A 28 -3.80 7.59 -1.67
CA LEU A 28 -5.05 8.28 -1.32
C LEU A 28 -5.53 9.22 -2.43
N ALA A 29 -4.62 9.96 -3.05
CA ALA A 29 -4.95 10.84 -4.17
C ALA A 29 -5.49 10.04 -5.37
N TYR A 30 -4.98 8.82 -5.60
CA TYR A 30 -5.54 7.91 -6.59
C TYR A 30 -6.95 7.45 -6.18
N ALA A 31 -7.14 6.96 -4.96
CA ALA A 31 -8.44 6.45 -4.48
C ALA A 31 -9.55 7.53 -4.42
N LEU A 32 -9.17 8.80 -4.25
CA LEU A 32 -10.10 9.94 -4.28
C LEU A 32 -10.46 10.35 -5.71
N ARG A 33 -9.58 10.07 -6.69
CA ARG A 33 -9.84 10.31 -8.12
C ARG A 33 -10.58 9.17 -8.78
N TYR A 34 -10.28 7.93 -8.40
CA TYR A 34 -10.73 6.73 -9.08
C TYR A 34 -11.49 5.80 -8.12
N ASP A 35 -12.46 5.06 -8.66
CA ASP A 35 -13.08 3.95 -7.94
C ASP A 35 -12.16 2.71 -7.95
N GLU A 36 -12.60 1.63 -7.29
CA GLU A 36 -11.87 0.36 -7.24
C GLU A 36 -11.72 -0.31 -8.62
N ARG A 37 -12.52 0.11 -9.61
CA ARG A 37 -12.47 -0.35 -11.00
C ARG A 37 -11.60 0.57 -11.87
N GLY A 38 -10.95 1.58 -11.28
CA GLY A 38 -10.13 2.56 -11.98
C GLY A 38 -10.93 3.62 -12.76
N ARG A 39 -12.25 3.73 -12.57
CA ARG A 39 -13.06 4.76 -13.23
C ARG A 39 -12.98 6.09 -12.47
N PRO A 40 -12.89 7.22 -13.19
CA PRO A 40 -12.86 8.53 -12.55
C PRO A 40 -14.15 8.79 -11.78
N ARG A 41 -14.03 9.30 -10.57
CA ARG A 41 -15.15 9.72 -9.73
C ARG A 41 -15.67 11.08 -10.22
N PRO A 42 -17.00 11.31 -10.21
CA PRO A 42 -17.60 12.51 -10.79
C PRO A 42 -17.17 13.82 -10.11
N HIS A 43 -16.61 13.78 -8.90
CA HIS A 43 -16.14 14.96 -8.16
C HIS A 43 -14.64 14.89 -7.80
N GLY A 44 -13.91 13.91 -8.34
CA GLY A 44 -12.50 13.66 -8.05
C GLY A 44 -11.55 14.52 -8.88
N GLY A 45 -11.67 15.84 -8.80
CA GLY A 45 -10.73 16.75 -9.47
C GLY A 45 -9.31 16.57 -8.93
N GLU A 46 -8.30 16.56 -9.80
CA GLU A 46 -6.91 16.24 -9.45
C GLU A 46 -6.35 17.10 -8.31
N MET A 47 -6.61 18.41 -8.36
CA MET A 47 -6.17 19.35 -7.33
C MET A 47 -6.83 19.07 -5.97
N ILE A 48 -8.15 18.82 -5.95
CA ILE A 48 -8.91 18.58 -4.71
C ILE A 48 -8.50 17.25 -4.09
N ALA A 49 -8.37 16.20 -4.92
CA ALA A 49 -7.93 14.89 -4.47
C ALA A 49 -6.52 14.94 -3.88
N GLY A 50 -5.59 15.65 -4.51
CA GLY A 50 -4.23 15.82 -4.00
C GLY A 50 -4.18 16.57 -2.66
N LEU A 51 -4.96 17.64 -2.52
CA LEU A 51 -5.05 18.40 -1.26
C LEU A 51 -5.65 17.55 -0.14
N ALA A 52 -6.78 16.89 -0.40
CA ALA A 52 -7.45 16.03 0.57
C ALA A 52 -6.55 14.86 1.01
N ALA A 53 -5.85 14.21 0.07
CA ALA A 53 -4.90 13.15 0.36
C ALA A 53 -3.79 13.61 1.31
N ARG A 54 -3.19 14.79 1.05
CA ARG A 54 -2.14 15.35 1.92
C ARG A 54 -2.66 15.62 3.33
N HIS A 55 -3.85 16.20 3.46
CA HIS A 55 -4.47 16.45 4.77
C HIS A 55 -4.75 15.16 5.54
N LEU A 56 -5.25 14.12 4.87
CA LEU A 56 -5.49 12.81 5.49
C LEU A 56 -4.19 12.16 5.95
N THR A 57 -3.15 12.14 5.12
CA THR A 57 -1.83 11.61 5.50
C THR A 57 -1.27 12.33 6.73
N GLN A 58 -1.31 13.66 6.75
CA GLN A 58 -0.82 14.44 7.89
C GLN A 58 -1.62 14.16 9.17
N HIS A 59 -2.94 13.97 9.04
CA HIS A 59 -3.78 13.62 10.18
C HIS A 59 -3.39 12.24 10.74
N LEU A 60 -3.23 11.24 9.88
CA LEU A 60 -2.81 9.89 10.27
C LEU A 60 -1.50 9.90 11.06
N GLN A 61 -0.51 10.65 10.58
CA GLN A 61 0.78 10.81 11.27
C GLN A 61 0.63 11.46 12.65
N ARG A 62 -0.15 12.55 12.74
CA ARG A 62 -0.38 13.27 14.02
C ARG A 62 -1.09 12.41 15.06
N THR A 63 -1.97 11.52 14.62
CA THR A 63 -2.66 10.56 15.49
C THR A 63 -1.85 9.31 15.81
N GLY A 64 -0.66 9.15 15.22
CA GLY A 64 0.23 8.02 15.49
C GLY A 64 -0.07 6.74 14.70
N PHE A 65 -0.85 6.81 13.62
CA PHE A 65 -1.04 5.66 12.74
C PHE A 65 0.21 5.40 11.91
N VAL A 66 0.62 4.12 11.85
CA VAL A 66 1.71 3.65 10.99
C VAL A 66 1.11 2.71 9.95
N LEU A 67 1.14 3.12 8.69
CA LEU A 67 0.73 2.27 7.59
C LEU A 67 1.89 1.36 7.19
N MET A 68 1.60 0.08 7.03
CA MET A 68 2.57 -0.91 6.56
C MET A 68 2.25 -1.27 5.12
N LYS A 69 3.26 -1.16 4.25
CA LYS A 69 3.20 -1.57 2.85
C LYS A 69 3.85 -2.94 2.70
N ARG A 70 3.17 -3.84 2.00
CA ARG A 70 3.77 -5.12 1.60
C ARG A 70 4.84 -4.84 0.55
N ARG A 71 6.07 -5.34 0.76
CA ARG A 71 7.12 -5.23 -0.24
C ARG A 71 6.65 -5.91 -1.53
N PRO A 72 7.00 -5.36 -2.70
CA PRO A 72 6.75 -6.06 -3.96
C PRO A 72 7.40 -7.45 -3.86
N GLY A 73 6.59 -8.49 -4.06
CA GLY A 73 7.07 -9.87 -4.07
C GLY A 73 8.20 -10.02 -5.09
N ARG A 74 9.12 -10.95 -4.84
CA ARG A 74 10.23 -11.23 -5.76
C ARG A 74 9.67 -11.37 -7.19
N PRO A 75 10.17 -10.59 -8.18
CA PRO A 75 9.69 -10.75 -9.55
C PRO A 75 9.91 -12.21 -9.94
N HIS A 76 8.82 -12.89 -10.30
CA HIS A 76 8.92 -14.25 -10.81
C HIS A 76 9.82 -14.22 -12.04
N ARG A 77 10.97 -14.90 -11.93
CA ARG A 77 11.91 -15.05 -13.03
C ARG A 77 11.22 -15.93 -14.07
N ALA A 78 10.65 -15.32 -15.10
CA ALA A 78 10.28 -16.03 -16.32
C ALA A 78 11.58 -16.58 -16.92
N GLY A 79 11.72 -17.91 -16.88
CA GLY A 79 12.78 -18.65 -17.57
C GLY A 79 12.43 -18.87 -19.02
#